data_AF-A0A0J0UPQ6-F1
#
_entry.id   AF-A0A0J0UPQ6-F1
#
_cell.length_a   1.000
_cell.length_b   1.000
_cell.length_c   1.000
_cell.angle_alpha   90.00
_cell.angle_beta   90.00
_cell.angle_gamma   90.00
#
_symmetry.space_group_name_H-M   'P 1'
#
loop_
_entity.id
_entity.type
_entity.pdbx_description
1 polymer ?
#
loop_
_entity_poly.entity_id
_entity_poly.type
_entity_poly.pdbx_seq_one_letter_code
_entity_poly.pdbx_strand_id
1 'polypeptide(L)'
;MCAAQLKAGDPVNAIGKDTFGESFNNKLDIHEAGDVLCGDCAALWQRDFLMKYSKTYATPSGVFKLASNEDIQAFILTPPRPPFVAVYNTRQQQHMIWRTPLCLSNEVLIVRLDDEILHIDRDKVLRAVSAWQRTLARMKELGFKGLPAYPERTLSSRATGSIRDDVAERISGDSEAGARDIETLRSLRVGEWWAMCAINKVDLDSPASWPLPVKLLPA
;
A
#
# COMPACT_ATOMS: atom_id res chain seq x y z
N MET A 1 -9.76 8.40 -19.85
CA MET A 1 -10.61 7.18 -19.78
C MET A 1 -9.72 5.96 -19.93
N CYS A 2 -10.21 4.76 -19.57
CA CYS A 2 -9.40 3.52 -19.59
C CYS A 2 -8.96 3.05 -20.98
N ALA A 3 -9.44 3.68 -22.05
CA ALA A 3 -9.16 3.31 -23.45
C ALA A 3 -9.55 1.86 -23.81
N ALA A 4 -10.47 1.26 -23.04
CA ALA A 4 -10.98 -0.07 -23.33
C ALA A 4 -11.70 -0.07 -24.68
N GLN A 5 -11.43 -1.10 -25.49
CA GLN A 5 -12.11 -1.30 -26.75
C GLN A 5 -13.52 -1.83 -26.48
N LEU A 6 -14.53 -1.01 -26.76
CA LEU A 6 -15.94 -1.36 -26.59
C LEU A 6 -16.45 -2.20 -27.76
N LYS A 7 -17.29 -3.18 -27.44
CA LYS A 7 -18.00 -4.06 -28.37
C LYS A 7 -19.50 -3.77 -28.33
N ALA A 8 -20.20 -4.15 -29.38
CA ALA A 8 -21.66 -4.07 -29.41
C ALA A 8 -22.26 -4.88 -28.26
N GLY A 9 -23.09 -4.24 -27.44
CA GLY A 9 -23.70 -4.84 -26.24
C GLY A 9 -23.00 -4.51 -24.93
N ASP A 10 -21.81 -3.90 -24.96
CA ASP A 10 -21.13 -3.47 -23.73
C ASP A 10 -21.91 -2.34 -23.03
N PRO A 11 -21.99 -2.34 -21.68
CA PRO A 11 -22.62 -1.26 -20.95
C PRO A 11 -21.82 0.03 -21.14
N VAL A 12 -22.50 1.11 -21.52
CA VAL A 12 -21.90 2.43 -21.70
C VAL A 12 -22.83 3.51 -21.16
N ASN A 13 -22.23 4.62 -20.70
CA ASN A 13 -22.93 5.85 -20.38
C ASN A 13 -22.44 6.96 -21.31
N ALA A 14 -23.37 7.79 -21.81
CA ALA A 14 -23.00 8.96 -22.57
C ALA A 14 -22.16 9.93 -21.71
N ILE A 15 -21.12 10.50 -22.30
CA ILE A 15 -20.35 11.56 -21.65
C ILE A 15 -21.15 12.87 -21.73
N GLY A 16 -21.46 13.44 -20.58
CA GLY A 16 -22.20 14.69 -20.41
C GLY A 16 -21.75 15.43 -19.16
N LYS A 17 -22.32 16.60 -18.86
CA LYS A 17 -21.91 17.40 -17.70
C LYS A 17 -22.05 16.66 -16.36
N ASP A 18 -22.98 15.73 -16.27
CA ASP A 18 -23.27 14.95 -15.05
C ASP A 18 -22.36 13.72 -14.88
N THR A 19 -21.80 13.19 -15.97
CA THR A 19 -20.90 12.03 -15.97
C THR A 19 -19.42 12.45 -16.09
N PHE A 20 -19.16 13.56 -16.77
CA PHE A 20 -17.83 14.06 -17.11
C PHE A 20 -17.81 15.61 -17.14
N GLY A 21 -18.02 16.21 -15.97
CA GLY A 21 -18.16 17.66 -15.79
C GLY A 21 -16.89 18.40 -15.33
N GLU A 22 -17.08 19.61 -14.79
CA GLU A 22 -16.02 20.45 -14.21
C GLU A 22 -15.33 19.84 -12.98
N SER A 23 -15.98 18.88 -12.31
CA SER A 23 -15.45 18.16 -11.15
C SER A 23 -14.44 17.05 -11.47
N PHE A 24 -14.20 16.75 -12.76
CA PHE A 24 -13.12 15.85 -13.16
C PHE A 24 -11.79 16.58 -13.05
N ASN A 25 -11.08 16.41 -11.92
CA ASN A 25 -9.87 17.18 -11.61
C ASN A 25 -8.64 16.83 -12.50
N ASN A 26 -8.71 15.80 -13.34
CA ASN A 26 -7.58 15.29 -14.13
C ASN A 26 -7.83 15.28 -15.65
N LYS A 27 -8.57 16.26 -16.20
CA LYS A 27 -8.87 16.31 -17.65
C LYS A 27 -7.63 16.22 -18.54
N LEU A 28 -6.47 16.66 -18.01
CA LEU A 28 -5.17 16.65 -18.66
C LEU A 28 -4.53 15.24 -18.78
N ASP A 29 -4.95 14.27 -17.95
CA ASP A 29 -4.45 12.88 -18.01
C ASP A 29 -5.15 12.06 -19.10
N ILE A 30 -6.18 12.62 -19.75
CA ILE A 30 -6.91 11.97 -20.82
C ILE A 30 -6.34 12.44 -22.16
N HIS A 31 -5.68 11.53 -22.87
CA HIS A 31 -5.15 11.80 -24.20
C HIS A 31 -6.25 12.09 -25.23
N GLU A 32 -7.38 11.37 -25.16
CA GLU A 32 -8.49 11.49 -26.11
C GLU A 32 -9.83 11.44 -25.36
N ALA A 33 -10.69 12.43 -25.59
CA ALA A 33 -12.06 12.43 -25.09
C ALA A 33 -12.92 11.60 -26.06
N GLY A 34 -13.29 10.39 -25.65
CA GLY A 34 -14.30 9.60 -26.36
C GLY A 34 -15.73 10.09 -26.08
N ASP A 35 -16.70 9.57 -26.82
CA ASP A 35 -18.12 9.96 -26.70
C ASP A 35 -18.87 9.26 -25.56
N VAL A 36 -18.29 8.16 -25.05
CA VAL A 36 -18.92 7.27 -24.08
C VAL A 36 -17.96 6.83 -22.98
N LEU A 37 -18.49 6.67 -21.76
CA LEU A 37 -17.83 6.07 -20.62
C LEU A 37 -18.21 4.59 -20.53
N CYS A 38 -17.22 3.69 -20.50
CA CYS A 38 -17.52 2.27 -20.32
C CYS A 38 -18.16 1.99 -18.95
N GLY A 39 -18.97 0.92 -18.86
CA GLY A 39 -19.67 0.52 -17.65
C GLY A 39 -18.73 0.32 -16.45
N ASP A 40 -17.54 -0.22 -16.68
CA ASP A 40 -16.54 -0.40 -15.62
C ASP A 40 -16.07 0.95 -15.05
N CYS A 41 -15.73 1.91 -15.92
CA CYS A 41 -15.33 3.24 -15.49
C CYS A 41 -16.50 3.99 -14.83
N ALA A 42 -17.73 3.77 -15.30
CA ALA A 42 -18.91 4.34 -14.69
C ALA A 42 -19.19 3.77 -13.29
N ALA A 43 -18.97 2.47 -13.08
CA ALA A 43 -19.13 1.84 -11.77
C ALA A 43 -18.13 2.40 -10.74
N LEU A 44 -16.89 2.66 -11.18
CA LEU A 44 -15.88 3.31 -10.35
C LEU A 44 -16.19 4.79 -10.06
N TRP A 45 -17.16 5.40 -10.73
CA TRP A 45 -17.49 6.82 -10.56
C TRP A 45 -18.51 7.09 -9.44
N GLN A 46 -19.16 6.06 -8.92
CA GLN A 46 -20.17 6.24 -7.89
C GLN A 46 -19.51 6.71 -6.60
N ARG A 47 -19.97 7.83 -6.03
CA ARG A 47 -19.43 8.41 -4.78
C ARG A 47 -19.29 7.36 -3.68
N ASP A 48 -20.29 6.50 -3.54
CA ASP A 48 -20.30 5.46 -2.53
C ASP A 48 -19.21 4.42 -2.79
N PHE A 49 -18.95 4.07 -4.06
CA PHE A 49 -17.84 3.21 -4.44
C PHE A 49 -16.50 3.86 -4.08
N LEU A 50 -16.33 5.12 -4.46
CA LEU A 50 -15.10 5.87 -4.26
C LEU A 50 -14.74 6.07 -2.79
N MET A 51 -15.73 6.31 -1.93
CA MET A 51 -15.51 6.44 -0.50
C MET A 51 -15.30 5.08 0.17
N LYS A 52 -16.14 4.09 -0.14
CA LYS A 52 -16.14 2.78 0.52
C LYS A 52 -14.92 1.93 0.18
N TYR A 53 -14.45 1.99 -1.08
CA TYR A 53 -13.34 1.14 -1.57
C TYR A 53 -11.99 1.89 -1.66
N SER A 54 -11.90 3.06 -1.04
CA SER A 54 -10.69 3.90 -0.98
C SER A 54 -9.49 3.24 -0.30
N LYS A 55 -9.72 2.22 0.53
CA LYS A 55 -8.68 1.46 1.25
C LYS A 55 -8.91 -0.03 1.10
N THR A 56 -8.72 -0.53 -0.11
CA THR A 56 -9.02 -1.92 -0.49
C THR A 56 -8.03 -2.45 -1.50
N TYR A 57 -8.02 -3.76 -1.67
CA TYR A 57 -7.43 -4.39 -2.84
C TYR A 57 -8.46 -5.28 -3.54
N ALA A 58 -8.40 -5.34 -4.87
CA ALA A 58 -9.28 -6.12 -5.70
C ALA A 58 -8.50 -7.19 -6.47
N THR A 59 -9.09 -8.36 -6.58
CA THR A 59 -8.56 -9.54 -7.27
C THR A 59 -9.68 -10.16 -8.10
N PRO A 60 -9.40 -11.11 -9.01
CA PRO A 60 -10.44 -11.92 -9.65
C PRO A 60 -11.35 -12.68 -8.68
N SER A 61 -10.95 -12.85 -7.41
CA SER A 61 -11.74 -13.55 -6.40
C SER A 61 -12.67 -12.62 -5.59
N GLY A 62 -12.57 -11.31 -5.79
CA GLY A 62 -13.37 -10.29 -5.10
C GLY A 62 -12.54 -9.13 -4.55
N VAL A 63 -13.20 -8.29 -3.74
CA VAL A 63 -12.62 -7.09 -3.11
C VAL A 63 -12.42 -7.32 -1.63
N PHE A 64 -11.26 -6.93 -1.11
CA PHE A 64 -10.83 -7.14 0.26
C PHE A 64 -10.40 -5.84 0.91
N LYS A 65 -10.53 -5.78 2.22
CA LYS A 65 -10.20 -4.60 3.02
C LYS A 65 -8.68 -4.39 3.10
N LEU A 66 -8.26 -3.14 3.10
CA LEU A 66 -6.86 -2.70 3.28
C LEU A 66 -6.82 -1.44 4.16
N ALA A 67 -7.59 -1.37 5.24
CA ALA A 67 -7.79 -0.13 5.99
C ALA A 67 -7.12 -0.11 7.38
N SER A 68 -7.15 -1.21 8.12
CA SER A 68 -6.52 -1.34 9.43
C SER A 68 -5.09 -1.88 9.33
N ASN A 69 -4.39 -1.93 10.47
CA ASN A 69 -3.06 -2.58 10.51
C ASN A 69 -3.18 -4.07 10.20
N GLU A 70 -4.19 -4.73 10.75
CA GLU A 70 -4.47 -6.16 10.55
C GLU A 70 -4.76 -6.45 9.07
N ASP A 71 -5.51 -5.57 8.39
CA ASP A 71 -5.77 -5.70 6.96
C ASP A 71 -4.48 -5.59 6.14
N ILE A 72 -3.60 -4.63 6.45
CA ILE A 72 -2.31 -4.47 5.79
C ILE A 72 -1.38 -5.65 6.12
N GLN A 73 -1.38 -6.13 7.36
CA GLN A 73 -0.62 -7.30 7.79
C GLN A 73 -1.03 -8.52 6.98
N ALA A 74 -2.33 -8.81 6.88
CA ALA A 74 -2.84 -9.89 6.05
C ALA A 74 -2.37 -9.78 4.60
N PHE A 75 -2.44 -8.58 4.03
CA PHE A 75 -2.03 -8.31 2.65
C PHE A 75 -0.52 -8.49 2.41
N ILE A 76 0.34 -8.04 3.32
CA ILE A 76 1.81 -8.16 3.17
C ILE A 76 2.27 -9.60 3.46
N LEU A 77 1.74 -10.22 4.51
CA LEU A 77 2.16 -11.54 4.96
C LEU A 77 1.63 -12.65 4.04
N THR A 78 0.41 -12.50 3.55
CA THR A 78 -0.27 -13.46 2.68
C THR A 78 -0.81 -12.73 1.44
N PRO A 79 0.08 -12.29 0.53
CA PRO A 79 -0.34 -11.46 -0.59
C PRO A 79 -1.28 -12.21 -1.52
N PRO A 80 -2.29 -11.51 -2.10
CA PRO A 80 -3.20 -12.12 -3.05
C PRO A 80 -2.45 -12.68 -4.27
N ARG A 81 -2.99 -13.74 -4.88
CA ARG A 81 -2.48 -14.23 -6.16
C ARG A 81 -2.71 -13.18 -7.25
N PRO A 82 -1.68 -12.77 -8.01
CA PRO A 82 -1.83 -11.90 -9.15
C PRO A 82 -2.80 -12.46 -10.20
N PRO A 83 -3.48 -11.59 -10.95
CA PRO A 83 -3.39 -10.13 -10.89
C PRO A 83 -4.21 -9.52 -9.75
N PHE A 84 -3.75 -8.39 -9.19
CA PHE A 84 -4.54 -7.62 -8.22
C PHE A 84 -4.23 -6.12 -8.31
N VAL A 85 -5.14 -5.26 -7.84
CA VAL A 85 -4.91 -3.83 -7.64
C VAL A 85 -5.07 -3.48 -6.16
N ALA A 86 -4.22 -2.63 -5.61
CA ALA A 86 -4.29 -2.22 -4.20
C ALA A 86 -4.27 -0.70 -4.06
N VAL A 87 -5.28 -0.15 -3.37
CA VAL A 87 -5.48 1.28 -3.15
C VAL A 87 -5.51 1.54 -1.65
N TYR A 88 -4.78 2.56 -1.21
CA TYR A 88 -4.84 3.09 0.14
C TYR A 88 -4.89 4.62 0.05
N ASN A 89 -6.08 5.20 -0.03
CA ASN A 89 -6.23 6.66 -0.04
C ASN A 89 -6.43 7.16 1.38
N THR A 90 -5.62 8.12 1.80
CA THR A 90 -5.79 8.85 3.06
C THR A 90 -6.51 10.18 2.86
N ARG A 91 -6.47 10.72 1.64
CA ARG A 91 -7.11 11.97 1.25
C ARG A 91 -8.45 11.70 0.57
N GLN A 92 -9.28 12.73 0.42
CA GLN A 92 -10.53 12.66 -0.37
C GLN A 92 -10.25 12.62 -1.89
N GLN A 93 -9.24 11.86 -2.34
CA GLN A 93 -8.88 11.71 -3.75
C GLN A 93 -9.55 10.48 -4.34
N GLN A 94 -10.87 10.61 -4.51
CA GLN A 94 -11.75 9.54 -5.00
C GLN A 94 -11.30 8.96 -6.35
N HIS A 95 -10.84 9.81 -7.26
CA HIS A 95 -10.34 9.41 -8.58
C HIS A 95 -8.94 8.76 -8.54
N MET A 96 -8.43 8.21 -7.45
CA MET A 96 -7.15 7.47 -7.52
C MET A 96 -7.32 6.01 -7.95
N ILE A 97 -8.51 5.44 -7.73
CA ILE A 97 -8.79 4.01 -7.97
C ILE A 97 -8.53 3.60 -9.44
N TRP A 98 -8.96 4.40 -10.42
CA TRP A 98 -8.76 4.12 -11.85
C TRP A 98 -7.30 4.24 -12.33
N ARG A 99 -6.43 4.90 -11.55
CA ARG A 99 -5.00 5.07 -11.85
C ARG A 99 -4.12 4.07 -11.11
N THR A 100 -4.71 3.15 -10.36
CA THR A 100 -3.96 2.15 -9.62
C THR A 100 -3.42 1.12 -10.60
N PRO A 101 -2.09 0.94 -10.65
CA PRO A 101 -1.49 -0.06 -11.52
C PRO A 101 -1.87 -1.47 -11.08
N LEU A 102 -1.94 -2.37 -12.07
CA LEU A 102 -2.10 -3.80 -11.82
C LEU A 102 -0.79 -4.38 -11.28
N CYS A 103 -0.87 -5.06 -10.14
CA CYS A 103 0.22 -5.85 -9.61
C CYS A 103 0.20 -7.26 -10.20
N LEU A 104 1.31 -7.65 -10.81
CA LEU A 104 1.51 -8.95 -11.45
C LEU A 104 2.48 -9.87 -10.69
N SER A 105 2.88 -9.49 -9.47
CA SER A 105 3.86 -10.20 -8.63
C SER A 105 3.39 -10.38 -7.19
N ASN A 106 3.86 -11.45 -6.54
CA ASN A 106 3.75 -11.69 -5.09
C ASN A 106 5.00 -11.25 -4.31
N GLU A 107 6.10 -10.97 -5.02
CA GLU A 107 7.41 -10.63 -4.43
C GLU A 107 7.58 -9.12 -4.31
N VAL A 108 7.19 -8.39 -5.36
CA VAL A 108 7.14 -6.93 -5.38
C VAL A 108 5.69 -6.49 -5.45
N LEU A 109 5.15 -6.10 -4.30
CA LEU A 109 3.77 -5.64 -4.21
C LEU A 109 3.69 -4.17 -4.63
N ILE A 110 2.60 -3.81 -5.31
CA ILE A 110 2.34 -2.44 -5.72
C ILE A 110 1.09 -1.94 -5.00
N VAL A 111 1.22 -0.81 -4.29
CA VAL A 111 0.11 -0.14 -3.60
C VAL A 111 0.08 1.31 -4.05
N ARG A 112 -1.07 1.78 -4.54
CA ARG A 112 -1.30 3.22 -4.72
C ARG A 112 -1.65 3.82 -3.37
N LEU A 113 -0.82 4.73 -2.87
CA LEU A 113 -1.05 5.52 -1.67
C LEU A 113 -1.31 6.96 -2.07
N ASP A 114 -2.58 7.37 -2.10
CA ASP A 114 -2.98 8.65 -2.68
C ASP A 114 -2.39 8.85 -4.10
N ASP A 115 -1.57 9.87 -4.30
CA ASP A 115 -0.88 10.18 -5.56
C ASP A 115 0.38 9.33 -5.80
N GLU A 116 0.93 8.69 -4.77
CA GLU A 116 2.16 7.91 -4.82
C GLU A 116 1.93 6.44 -5.22
N ILE A 117 2.93 5.86 -5.90
CA ILE A 117 2.99 4.42 -6.17
C ILE A 117 4.10 3.79 -5.34
N LEU A 118 3.71 3.02 -4.33
CA LEU A 118 4.63 2.28 -3.49
C LEU A 118 4.98 0.94 -4.16
N HIS A 119 6.28 0.70 -4.30
CA HIS A 119 6.83 -0.62 -4.64
C HIS A 119 7.40 -1.23 -3.37
N ILE A 120 6.95 -2.45 -3.06
CA ILE A 120 7.23 -3.10 -1.78
C ILE A 120 7.88 -4.45 -2.09
N ASP A 121 9.20 -4.52 -1.91
CA ASP A 121 9.93 -5.80 -1.89
C ASP A 121 9.59 -6.55 -0.59
N ARG A 122 8.76 -7.59 -0.70
CA ARG A 122 8.21 -8.31 0.44
C ARG A 122 9.31 -8.97 1.27
N ASP A 123 10.29 -9.61 0.62
CA ASP A 123 11.35 -10.32 1.33
C ASP A 123 12.24 -9.35 2.10
N LYS A 124 12.51 -8.18 1.52
CA LYS A 124 13.24 -7.11 2.21
C LYS A 124 12.46 -6.58 3.42
N VAL A 125 11.15 -6.43 3.30
CA VAL A 125 10.28 -6.05 4.42
C VAL A 125 10.32 -7.09 5.54
N LEU A 126 10.23 -8.38 5.23
CA LEU A 126 10.30 -9.45 6.23
C LEU A 126 11.64 -9.47 6.97
N ARG A 127 12.76 -9.35 6.24
CA ARG A 127 14.09 -9.23 6.85
C ARG A 127 14.19 -8.00 7.76
N ALA A 128 13.60 -6.88 7.34
CA ALA A 128 13.60 -5.65 8.10
C ALA A 128 12.74 -5.72 9.37
N VAL A 129 11.65 -6.49 9.39
CA VAL A 129 10.89 -6.74 10.63
C VAL A 129 11.76 -7.46 11.64
N SER A 130 12.49 -8.50 11.24
CA SER A 130 13.39 -9.20 12.16
C SER A 130 14.52 -8.28 12.65
N ALA A 131 15.12 -7.47 11.76
CA ALA A 131 16.14 -6.48 12.13
C ALA A 131 15.60 -5.42 13.10
N TRP A 132 14.37 -4.93 12.86
CA TRP A 132 13.68 -3.98 13.73
C TRP A 132 13.45 -4.56 15.14
N GLN A 133 12.94 -5.80 15.22
CA GLN A 133 12.66 -6.46 16.50
C GLN A 133 13.94 -6.72 17.30
N ARG A 134 15.02 -7.17 16.65
CA ARG A 134 16.34 -7.32 17.29
C ARG A 134 16.90 -5.98 17.75
N THR A 135 16.80 -4.95 16.92
CA THR A 135 17.22 -3.58 17.28
C THR A 135 16.47 -3.09 18.51
N LEU A 136 15.14 -3.28 18.56
CA LEU A 136 14.32 -2.90 19.72
C LEU A 136 14.71 -3.66 20.99
N ALA A 137 14.94 -4.97 20.90
CA ALA A 137 15.39 -5.78 22.03
C ALA A 137 16.75 -5.27 22.55
N ARG A 138 17.70 -5.00 21.64
CA ARG A 138 19.02 -4.50 22.01
C ARG A 138 18.98 -3.09 22.57
N MET A 139 18.15 -2.20 22.01
CA MET A 139 17.90 -0.87 22.57
C MET A 139 17.44 -0.93 24.03
N LYS A 140 16.54 -1.88 24.36
CA LYS A 140 16.04 -2.08 25.73
C LYS A 140 17.17 -2.50 26.67
N GLU A 141 18.02 -3.42 26.26
CA GLU A 141 19.19 -3.86 27.04
C GLU A 141 20.20 -2.72 27.28
N LEU A 142 20.37 -1.86 26.29
CA LEU A 142 21.27 -0.69 26.34
C LEU A 142 20.63 0.54 26.99
N GLY A 143 19.37 0.45 27.46
CA GLY A 143 18.69 1.53 28.18
C GLY A 143 18.14 2.67 27.31
N PHE A 144 18.01 2.48 25.99
CA PHE A 144 17.38 3.46 25.11
C PHE A 144 15.87 3.58 25.38
N LYS A 145 15.36 4.81 25.26
CA LYS A 145 13.91 5.09 25.25
C LYS A 145 13.43 5.34 23.82
N GLY A 146 12.17 4.98 23.55
CA GLY A 146 11.51 5.24 22.26
C GLY A 146 11.79 4.19 21.19
N LEU A 147 11.52 4.55 19.93
CA LEU A 147 11.69 3.69 18.77
C LEU A 147 13.01 3.98 18.04
N PRO A 148 13.56 3.02 17.26
CA PRO A 148 14.81 3.20 16.53
C PRO A 148 14.69 4.16 15.34
N ALA A 149 13.51 4.24 14.74
CA ALA A 149 13.21 5.16 13.65
C ALA A 149 11.83 5.81 13.87
N TYR A 150 11.44 6.71 12.97
CA TYR A 150 10.12 7.32 12.93
C TYR A 150 9.16 6.50 12.03
N PRO A 151 8.29 5.63 12.58
CA PRO A 151 7.31 4.92 11.80
C PRO A 151 6.07 5.79 11.53
N GLU A 152 5.68 5.91 10.27
CA GLU A 152 4.44 6.59 9.89
C GLU A 152 3.83 5.92 8.65
N ARG A 153 2.50 5.74 8.66
CA ARG A 153 1.78 4.99 7.62
C ARG A 153 1.06 5.88 6.60
N THR A 154 0.91 7.16 6.90
CA THR A 154 0.24 8.14 6.04
C THR A 154 1.22 8.87 5.13
N LEU A 155 2.53 8.65 5.31
CA LEU A 155 3.61 9.36 4.61
C LEU A 155 3.45 10.89 4.64
N SER A 156 2.80 11.42 5.67
CA SER A 156 2.63 12.87 5.84
C SER A 156 3.95 13.55 6.21
N SER A 157 4.89 12.81 6.79
CA SER A 157 6.23 13.29 7.13
C SER A 157 7.29 12.71 6.22
N ARG A 158 8.18 13.58 5.75
CA ARG A 158 9.44 13.19 5.08
C ARG A 158 10.41 12.46 6.01
N ALA A 159 10.18 12.51 7.32
CA ALA A 159 10.98 11.79 8.30
C ALA A 159 10.60 10.30 8.42
N THR A 160 9.60 9.82 7.68
CA THR A 160 9.23 8.40 7.69
C THR A 160 10.44 7.54 7.34
N GLY A 161 10.81 6.64 8.24
CA GLY A 161 11.96 5.76 8.08
C GLY A 161 13.31 6.38 8.42
N SER A 162 13.36 7.63 8.88
CA SER A 162 14.57 8.22 9.44
C SER A 162 14.93 7.50 10.73
N ILE A 163 16.02 6.73 10.68
CA ILE A 163 16.62 6.09 11.86
C ILE A 163 17.31 7.17 12.68
N ARG A 164 17.17 7.11 14.00
CA ARG A 164 17.86 8.05 14.90
C ARG A 164 19.36 7.80 14.90
N ASP A 165 20.14 8.87 14.81
CA ASP A 165 21.60 8.77 14.73
C ASP A 165 22.22 8.12 15.98
N ASP A 166 21.72 8.48 17.17
CA ASP A 166 22.19 7.92 18.44
C ASP A 166 21.97 6.40 18.53
N VAL A 167 20.83 5.92 18.03
CA VAL A 167 20.53 4.48 17.93
C VAL A 167 21.42 3.83 16.88
N ALA A 168 21.52 4.42 15.69
CA ALA A 168 22.30 3.84 14.60
C ALA A 168 23.78 3.68 14.97
N GLU A 169 24.40 4.72 15.54
CA GLU A 169 25.79 4.69 15.99
C GLU A 169 26.00 3.65 17.08
N ARG A 170 25.14 3.68 18.12
CA ARG A 170 25.32 2.80 19.27
C ARG A 170 25.06 1.33 18.95
N ILE A 171 24.03 1.02 18.17
CA ILE A 171 23.70 -0.36 17.79
C ILE A 171 24.71 -0.92 16.80
N SER A 172 25.17 -0.11 15.84
CA SER A 172 26.20 -0.55 14.88
C SER A 172 27.56 -0.79 15.54
N GLY A 173 27.93 0.05 16.52
CA GLY A 173 29.18 -0.11 17.28
C GLY A 173 29.14 -1.21 18.33
N ASP A 174 27.97 -1.73 18.69
CA ASP A 174 27.80 -2.74 19.73
C ASP A 174 28.10 -4.16 19.23
N SER A 175 27.73 -4.49 17.99
CA SER A 175 28.02 -5.79 17.37
C SER A 175 27.91 -5.76 15.85
N GLU A 176 28.57 -6.72 15.18
CA GLU A 176 28.46 -6.90 13.72
C GLU A 176 27.01 -7.21 13.31
N ALA A 177 26.27 -7.96 14.13
CA ALA A 177 24.86 -8.22 13.91
C ALA A 177 24.02 -6.93 13.99
N GLY A 178 24.28 -6.07 14.97
CA GLY A 178 23.63 -4.76 15.10
C GLY A 178 23.92 -3.86 13.89
N ALA A 179 25.17 -3.84 13.40
CA ALA A 179 25.52 -3.09 12.19
C ALA A 179 24.74 -3.58 10.96
N ARG A 180 24.60 -4.90 10.78
CA ARG A 180 23.79 -5.48 9.69
C ARG A 180 22.30 -5.16 9.82
N ASP A 181 21.78 -5.11 11.04
CA ASP A 181 20.38 -4.76 11.30
C ASP A 181 20.10 -3.30 10.94
N ILE A 182 20.97 -2.37 11.36
CA ILE A 182 20.86 -0.95 10.99
C ILE A 182 20.99 -0.77 9.48
N GLU A 183 21.93 -1.45 8.82
CA GLU A 183 22.08 -1.39 7.36
C GLU A 183 20.83 -1.91 6.63
N THR A 184 20.25 -3.01 7.12
CA THR A 184 18.99 -3.54 6.59
C THR A 184 17.88 -2.49 6.65
N LEU A 185 17.74 -1.80 7.79
CA LEU A 185 16.74 -0.74 7.97
C LEU A 185 17.03 0.49 7.10
N ARG A 186 18.30 0.90 6.96
CA ARG A 186 18.72 2.02 6.10
C ARG A 186 18.45 1.77 4.63
N SER A 187 18.55 0.51 4.20
CA SER A 187 18.31 0.14 2.82
C SER A 187 16.85 0.32 2.39
N LEU A 188 15.90 0.38 3.34
CA LEU A 188 14.47 0.42 3.04
C LEU A 188 14.06 1.70 2.31
N ARG A 189 13.28 1.53 1.26
CA ARG A 189 12.57 2.58 0.53
C ARG A 189 11.25 2.90 1.23
N VAL A 190 10.61 4.00 0.82
CA VAL A 190 9.36 4.48 1.42
C VAL A 190 8.25 3.43 1.45
N GLY A 191 8.07 2.64 0.37
CA GLY A 191 7.07 1.57 0.33
C GLY A 191 7.37 0.42 1.29
N GLU A 192 8.65 0.08 1.45
CA GLU A 192 9.09 -0.95 2.39
C GLU A 192 8.94 -0.47 3.84
N TRP A 193 9.23 0.81 4.12
CA TRP A 193 8.95 1.42 5.43
C TRP A 193 7.47 1.42 5.76
N TRP A 194 6.61 1.80 4.80
CA TRP A 194 5.16 1.77 4.96
C TRP A 194 4.65 0.38 5.36
N ALA A 195 5.10 -0.66 4.63
CA ALA A 195 4.74 -2.05 4.92
C ALA A 195 5.30 -2.51 6.26
N MET A 196 6.58 -2.27 6.53
CA MET A 196 7.24 -2.67 7.77
C MET A 196 6.55 -2.03 9.00
N CYS A 197 6.15 -0.76 8.93
CA CYS A 197 5.41 -0.10 10.00
C CYS A 197 4.10 -0.81 10.36
N ALA A 198 3.45 -1.49 9.41
CA ALA A 198 2.23 -2.25 9.67
C ALA A 198 2.52 -3.61 10.32
N ILE A 199 3.63 -4.26 9.98
CA ILE A 199 3.94 -5.64 10.40
C ILE A 199 5.07 -5.76 11.44
N ASN A 200 5.63 -4.65 11.94
CA ASN A 200 6.80 -4.65 12.84
C ASN A 200 6.63 -5.36 14.19
N LYS A 201 5.39 -5.66 14.58
CA LYS A 201 5.04 -6.40 15.80
C LYS A 201 4.58 -7.83 15.55
N VAL A 202 4.52 -8.26 14.29
CA VAL A 202 4.06 -9.60 13.94
C VAL A 202 5.17 -10.60 14.25
N ASP A 203 4.76 -11.75 14.79
CA ASP A 203 5.62 -12.93 14.91
C ASP A 203 5.72 -13.62 13.55
N LEU A 204 6.88 -13.50 12.90
CA LEU A 204 7.10 -14.10 11.57
C LEU A 204 7.25 -15.63 11.63
N ASP A 205 7.57 -16.18 12.81
CA ASP A 205 7.79 -17.61 12.99
C ASP A 205 6.48 -18.36 13.30
N SER A 206 5.36 -17.63 13.44
CA SER A 206 4.03 -18.19 13.71
C SER A 206 2.99 -17.81 12.63
N PRO A 207 3.08 -18.36 11.41
CA PRO A 207 2.15 -18.04 10.31
C PRO A 207 0.68 -18.31 10.61
N ALA A 208 0.40 -19.29 11.48
CA ALA A 208 -0.98 -19.60 11.90
C ALA A 208 -1.63 -18.46 12.70
N SER A 209 -0.83 -17.55 13.27
CA SER A 209 -1.31 -16.38 14.01
C SER A 209 -1.55 -15.14 13.14
N TRP A 210 -1.15 -15.18 11.86
CA TRP A 210 -1.26 -14.02 10.98
C TRP A 210 -2.73 -13.66 10.69
N PRO A 211 -3.05 -12.35 10.60
CA PRO A 211 -4.40 -11.93 10.23
C PRO A 211 -4.83 -12.46 8.86
N LEU A 212 -6.12 -12.76 8.75
CA LEU A 212 -6.72 -13.21 7.49
C LEU A 212 -7.37 -12.05 6.73
N PRO A 213 -7.34 -12.06 5.39
CA PRO A 213 -8.05 -11.09 4.57
C PRO A 213 -9.55 -10.98 4.88
N VAL A 214 -10.05 -9.75 5.04
CA VAL A 214 -11.48 -9.48 5.20
C VAL A 214 -12.09 -9.19 3.82
N LYS A 215 -12.93 -10.10 3.33
CA LYS A 215 -13.64 -9.96 2.06
C LYS A 215 -14.84 -9.02 2.18
N LEU A 216 -14.93 -8.04 1.29
CA LEU A 216 -15.99 -7.03 1.24
C LEU A 216 -17.03 -7.32 0.15
N LEU A 217 -16.58 -7.83 -0.99
CA LEU A 217 -17.44 -8.19 -2.12
C LEU A 217 -16.99 -9.52 -2.73
N PRO A 218 -17.93 -10.37 -3.18
CA PRO A 218 -17.62 -11.48 -4.07
C PRO A 218 -17.10 -11.00 -5.44
N ALA A 219 -16.59 -11.94 -6.24
CA ALA A 219 -16.29 -11.71 -7.65
C ALA A 219 -17.57 -11.51 -8.46
#